data_AF-A0A7Y7QKS4-F1
#
_entry.id   AF-A0A7Y7QKS4-F1
#
_cell.length_a   1.000
_cell.length_b   1.000
_cell.length_c   1.000
_cell.angle_alpha   90.00
_cell.angle_beta   90.00
_cell.angle_gamma   90.00
#
_symmetry.space_group_name_H-M   'P 1'
#
loop_
_entity.id
_entity.type
_entity.pdbx_description
1 polymer ?
#
loop_
_entity_poly.entity_id
_entity_poly.type
_entity_poly.pdbx_seq_one_letter_code
_entity_poly.pdbx_strand_id
1 'polypeptide(L)' 'MTKSWEKFINKNIYKNDLKSIIEDILKNNLSSYFVVKLKGYEDYYRIRKGKIRVVFIKKDDENEIVAVDTRGGIYKGL' A
#
# COMPACT_ATOMS: atom_id res chain seq x y z
N MET A 1 -17.73 -4.64 -4.85
CA MET A 1 -17.19 -4.99 -3.52
C MET A 1 -16.14 -3.95 -3.17
N THR A 2 -16.41 -3.09 -2.19
CA THR A 2 -15.40 -2.17 -1.67
C THR A 2 -14.27 -2.98 -1.04
N LYS A 3 -13.03 -2.74 -1.47
CA LYS A 3 -11.88 -3.50 -0.97
C LYS A 3 -11.75 -3.23 0.54
N SER A 4 -11.45 -4.28 1.33
CA SER A 4 -11.41 -4.23 2.81
C SER A 4 -10.61 -3.03 3.36
N TRP A 5 -9.53 -2.65 2.66
CA TRP A 5 -8.68 -1.54 3.03
C TRP A 5 -9.29 -0.14 2.82
N GLU A 6 -10.32 0.03 1.99
CA GLU A 6 -10.97 1.33 1.79
C GLU A 6 -11.68 1.81 3.07
N LYS A 7 -12.33 0.88 3.78
CA LYS A 7 -12.97 1.17 5.07
C LYS A 7 -11.94 1.53 6.14
N PHE A 8 -10.77 0.90 6.10
CA PHE A 8 -9.65 1.24 6.98
C PHE A 8 -9.14 2.66 6.72
N ILE A 9 -8.90 3.02 5.45
CA ILE A 9 -8.41 4.35 5.06
C ILE A 9 -9.39 5.45 5.48
N ASN A 10 -10.68 5.26 5.23
CA ASN A 10 -11.69 6.29 5.51
C ASN A 10 -11.80 6.61 7.01
N LYS A 11 -11.43 5.68 7.90
CA LYS A 11 -11.39 5.89 9.36
C LYS A 11 -10.04 6.39 9.88
N ASN A 12 -9.05 6.54 9.01
CA ASN A 12 -7.68 6.86 9.40
C ASN A 12 -7.40 8.37 9.35
N ILE A 13 -6.60 8.86 10.29
CA ILE A 13 -6.15 10.27 10.30
C ILE A 13 -5.35 10.64 9.05
N TYR A 14 -4.65 9.67 8.45
CA TYR A 14 -3.88 9.86 7.22
C TYR A 14 -4.68 9.58 5.94
N LYS A 15 -6.03 9.62 5.98
CA LYS A 15 -6.87 9.21 4.85
C LYS A 15 -6.48 9.84 3.51
N ASN A 16 -6.18 11.15 3.50
CA ASN A 16 -5.88 11.88 2.27
C ASN A 16 -4.51 11.44 1.72
N ASP A 17 -3.49 11.40 2.58
CA ASP A 17 -2.16 10.90 2.23
C ASP A 17 -2.22 9.48 1.68
N LEU A 18 -2.99 8.59 2.31
CA LEU A 18 -3.12 7.19 1.90
C LEU A 18 -3.82 7.07 0.54
N LYS A 19 -4.84 7.91 0.26
CA LYS A 19 -5.48 7.96 -1.05
C LYS A 19 -4.49 8.43 -2.12
N SER A 20 -3.74 9.50 -1.87
CA SER A 20 -2.71 9.98 -2.80
C SER A 20 -1.62 8.93 -3.06
N ILE A 21 -1.12 8.27 -2.01
CA ILE A 21 -0.16 7.17 -2.14
C ILE A 21 -0.72 6.05 -3.02
N ILE A 22 -1.99 5.67 -2.82
CA ILE A 22 -2.61 4.59 -3.61
C ILE A 22 -2.77 5.02 -5.07
N GLU A 23 -3.25 6.23 -5.33
CA GLU A 23 -3.36 6.76 -6.70
C GLU A 23 -2.00 6.80 -7.39
N ASP A 24 -0.95 7.26 -6.70
CA ASP A 24 0.40 7.28 -7.23
C ASP A 24 0.94 5.87 -7.50
N ILE A 25 0.68 4.91 -6.61
CA ILE A 25 1.04 3.50 -6.84
C ILE A 25 0.36 2.99 -8.10
N LEU A 26 -0.96 3.18 -8.24
CA LEU A 26 -1.72 2.71 -9.40
C LEU A 26 -1.22 3.34 -10.71
N LYS A 27 -0.75 4.60 -10.67
CA LYS A 27 -0.16 5.31 -11.81
C LYS A 27 1.33 5.03 -12.03
N ASN A 28 1.92 4.13 -11.23
CA ASN A 28 3.36 3.85 -11.19
C ASN A 28 4.25 5.08 -10.91
N ASN A 29 3.71 6.10 -10.25
CA ASN A 29 4.40 7.33 -9.87
C ASN A 29 5.08 7.16 -8.48
N LEU A 30 6.17 6.40 -8.44
CA LEU A 30 6.79 5.98 -7.16
C LEU A 30 8.03 6.79 -6.74
N SER A 31 8.45 7.77 -7.56
CA SER A 31 9.70 8.52 -7.39
C SER A 31 9.78 9.28 -6.06
N SER A 32 8.64 9.76 -5.56
CA SER A 32 8.54 10.54 -4.32
C SER A 32 8.47 9.68 -3.04
N TYR A 33 8.50 8.35 -3.16
CA TYR A 33 8.27 7.45 -2.04
C TYR A 33 9.47 6.54 -1.75
N PHE A 34 9.71 6.32 -0.46
CA PHE A 34 10.65 5.29 -0.02
C PHE A 34 10.00 3.90 -0.14
N VAL A 35 10.19 3.27 -1.30
CA VAL A 35 9.67 1.94 -1.62
C VAL A 35 10.66 0.87 -1.15
N VAL A 36 10.17 -0.07 -0.34
CA VAL A 36 10.96 -1.21 0.16
C VAL A 36 10.42 -2.51 -0.39
N LYS A 37 11.26 -3.31 -1.06
CA LYS A 37 10.94 -4.68 -1.46
C LYS A 37 10.82 -5.58 -0.22
N LEU A 38 9.76 -6.38 -0.14
CA LEU A 38 9.57 -7.34 0.94
C LEU A 38 10.46 -8.57 0.70
N LYS A 39 11.20 -9.00 1.71
CA LYS A 39 12.04 -10.21 1.63
C LYS A 39 11.14 -11.45 1.58
N GLY A 40 11.51 -12.43 0.76
CA GLY A 40 10.77 -13.68 0.61
C GLY A 40 9.61 -13.64 -0.39
N TYR A 41 9.39 -12.50 -1.06
CA TYR A 41 8.39 -12.32 -2.10
C TYR A 41 9.05 -11.71 -3.34
N GLU A 42 8.73 -12.21 -4.54
CA GLU A 42 9.38 -11.74 -5.78
C GLU A 42 9.01 -10.30 -6.12
N ASP A 43 7.73 -9.94 -6.07
CA ASP A 43 7.25 -8.67 -6.60
C ASP A 43 6.47 -7.82 -5.59
N TYR A 44 6.63 -8.10 -4.29
CA TYR A 44 5.93 -7.35 -3.26
C TYR A 44 6.79 -6.21 -2.74
N TYR A 45 6.15 -5.05 -2.67
CA TYR A 45 6.74 -3.80 -2.23
C TYR A 45 5.87 -3.13 -1.19
N ARG A 46 6.47 -2.19 -0.46
CA ARG A 46 5.77 -1.47 0.59
C ARG A 46 6.20 -0.01 0.66
N ILE A 47 5.21 0.86 0.82
CA ILE A 47 5.39 2.25 1.25
C ILE A 47 4.93 2.40 2.70
N ARG A 48 5.60 3.24 3.47
CA ARG A 48 5.27 3.53 4.86
C ARG A 48 4.81 4.99 5.01
N LYS A 49 3.68 5.20 5.68
CA LYS A 49 3.23 6.51 6.15
C LYS A 49 2.95 6.43 7.65
N GLY A 50 3.81 7.05 8.45
CA GLY A 50 3.69 7.00 9.91
C GLY A 50 3.73 5.56 10.46
N LYS A 51 2.62 5.06 11.01
CA LYS A 51 2.48 3.67 11.51
C LYS A 51 1.85 2.71 10.48
N ILE A 52 1.40 3.23 9.35
CA ILE A 52 0.64 2.52 8.31
C ILE A 52 1.57 2.09 7.20
N ARG A 53 1.25 0.94 6.63
CA ARG A 53 1.95 0.31 5.52
C ARG A 53 0.93 0.12 4.40
N VAL A 54 1.35 0.48 3.19
CA VAL A 54 0.66 0.13 1.95
C VAL A 54 1.53 -0.92 1.27
N VAL A 55 1.01 -2.12 1.10
CA VAL A 55 1.67 -3.22 0.40
C VAL A 55 1.04 -3.37 -0.97
N PHE A 56 1.88 -3.46 -1.99
CA PHE A 56 1.47 -3.57 -3.37
C PHE A 56 2.41 -4.48 -4.15
N ILE A 57 1.90 -5.05 -5.24
CA ILE A 57 2.68 -5.82 -6.20
C ILE A 57 3.05 -4.90 -7.36
N LYS A 58 4.30 -4.94 -7.80
CA LYS A 58 4.66 -4.32 -9.08
C LYS A 58 4.41 -5.32 -10.21
N LYS A 59 3.71 -4.89 -11.26
CA LYS A 59 3.53 -5.64 -12.51
C LYS A 59 3.97 -4.74 -13.67
N ASP A 60 4.16 -5.33 -14.83
CA ASP A 60 4.66 -4.61 -16.01
C ASP A 60 3.73 -3.48 -16.46
N ASP A 61 2.42 -3.69 -16.38
CA ASP A 61 1.41 -2.70 -16.81
C ASP A 61 0.88 -1.85 -15.66
N GLU A 62 0.42 -2.48 -14.57
CA GLU A 62 -0.23 -1.78 -13.46
C GLU A 62 0.14 -2.40 -12.10
N ASN A 63 0.47 -1.53 -11.14
CA ASN A 63 0.70 -1.96 -9.77
C ASN A 63 -0.62 -2.35 -9.10
N GLU A 64 -0.61 -3.39 -8.26
CA GLU A 64 -1.80 -3.86 -7.56
C GLU A 64 -1.68 -3.62 -6.05
N ILE A 65 -2.66 -2.92 -5.44
CA ILE A 65 -2.72 -2.78 -3.98
C ILE A 65 -3.19 -4.09 -3.35
N VAL A 66 -2.32 -4.69 -2.52
CA VAL A 66 -2.63 -5.91 -1.78
C VAL A 66 -3.29 -5.60 -0.44
N ALA A 67 -2.67 -4.72 0.35
CA ALA A 67 -3.15 -4.43 1.70
C ALA A 67 -2.75 -3.03 2.18
N VAL A 68 -3.61 -2.44 3.03
CA VAL A 68 -3.31 -1.20 3.75
C VAL A 68 -3.69 -1.38 5.22
N ASP A 69 -2.71 -1.36 6.10
CA ASP A 69 -2.91 -1.60 7.53
C ASP A 69 -1.70 -1.09 8.35
N THR A 70 -1.85 -1.10 9.66
CA THR A 70 -0.81 -0.95 10.68
C THR A 70 0.22 -2.08 10.64
N ARG A 71 1.36 -1.87 11.33
CA ARG A 71 2.43 -2.89 11.45
C ARG A 71 1.92 -4.28 11.87
N GLY A 72 1.00 -4.33 12.81
CA GLY A 72 0.54 -5.58 13.43
C GLY A 72 -0.54 -6.31 12.62
N GLY A 73 -1.25 -5.60 11.75
CA GLY A 73 -2.34 -6.17 10.94
C GLY A 73 -1.91 -6.56 9.52
N ILE A 74 -0.94 -5.84 8.94
CA ILE A 74 -0.61 -5.92 7.51
C ILE A 74 -0.21 -7.32 7.01
N TYR A 75 0.32 -8.19 7.89
CA TYR A 75 0.79 -9.53 7.53
C TYR A 75 -0.20 -10.65 7.88
N LYS A 76 -1.36 -10.34 8.47
CA LYS A 76 -2.32 -11.36 8.90
C LYS A 76 -3.13 -11.99 7.76
N GLY A 77 -2.87 -11.59 6.52
CA GLY A 77 -3.56 -12.11 5.32
C GLY A 77 -2.78 -11.86 4.03
N LEU A 78 -1.44 -11.78 4.13
CA LEU A 78 -0.50 -11.74 3.01
C LEU A 78 0.02 -13.14 2.70
#